data_AF-A0A3B0VXP9-F1
#
_entry.id   AF-A0A3B0VXP9-F1
#
_cell.length_a   1.000
_cell.length_b   1.000
_cell.length_c   1.000
_cell.angle_alpha   90.00
_cell.angle_beta   90.00
_cell.angle_gamma   90.00
#
_symmetry.space_group_name_H-M   'P 1'
#
loop_
_entity.id
_entity.type
_entity.pdbx_description
1 polymer ?
#
loop_
_entity_poly.entity_id
_entity_poly.type
_entity_poly.pdbx_seq_one_letter_code
_entity_poly.pdbx_strand_id
1 'polypeptide(L)'
;MTPVVAHSAAFLLLMLAMIRFYQGWRIVHYKRGLKKLPYYSMDGNHVPVSHRKLFLGKGFRWRQKHVERLRDIYRDDADQYLSPSTLYRLARWVELRFEYTPLLKNIISLFSWNTFLNPVRPLPPVGGSPEIHAVGMFEGESNITMDLGERVGHTLVLGTTRVGKTRLAELLITQDIRRGDVTIVFDPKGDADLMRRVYGEAIQAGRPVYVFHLGYPDISARYNPVGEFSRITEVAGRIADQLPSEGNSAAFKMFGWRFVNIVAQALVKLGERPDYPRISRHILSIDSLFVRYAHAVLSELAPEDWSIQVQTLQNSIDEKNLPFALKGRDHGAIALMKYIESSDLYDPVLDGLMGAFRYDKTYFDKIVSSLAPLLEQLTSGRTAELLAPEYYDLSDHRPIFDWKSVIQRKAVVYVGLDCLSDAVVGGAIG
;
A
#
# COMPACT_ATOMS: atom_id res chain seq x y z
N MET A 1 15.72 -33.70 -70.97
CA MET A 1 14.58 -33.46 -70.06
C MET A 1 13.61 -32.52 -70.76
N THR A 2 12.30 -32.79 -70.73
CA THR A 2 11.33 -31.80 -71.23
C THR A 2 11.31 -30.58 -70.31
N PRO A 3 11.03 -29.36 -70.82
CA PRO A 3 11.00 -28.14 -70.00
C PRO A 3 10.12 -28.29 -68.75
N VAL A 4 8.98 -28.98 -68.89
CA VAL A 4 8.05 -29.26 -67.79
C VAL A 4 8.70 -30.05 -66.65
N VAL A 5 9.52 -31.06 -66.97
CA VAL A 5 10.24 -31.87 -65.97
C VAL A 5 11.36 -31.06 -65.29
N ALA A 6 12.02 -30.16 -66.01
CA ALA A 6 13.02 -29.27 -65.43
C ALA A 6 12.41 -28.24 -64.47
N HIS A 7 11.28 -27.63 -64.85
CA HIS A 7 10.59 -26.65 -64.00
C HIS A 7 9.99 -27.30 -62.75
N SER A 8 9.44 -28.51 -62.85
CA SER A 8 8.91 -29.24 -61.69
C SER A 8 10.02 -29.69 -60.73
N ALA A 9 11.15 -30.17 -61.24
CA ALA A 9 12.32 -30.51 -60.43
C ALA A 9 12.91 -29.27 -59.74
N ALA A 10 13.04 -28.14 -60.43
CA ALA A 10 13.51 -26.88 -59.85
C ALA A 10 12.59 -26.39 -58.73
N PHE A 11 11.27 -26.48 -58.91
CA PHE A 11 10.30 -26.12 -57.87
C PHE A 11 10.42 -27.00 -56.62
N LEU A 12 10.55 -28.32 -56.79
CA LEU A 12 10.75 -29.25 -55.67
C LEU A 12 12.06 -28.96 -54.91
N LEU A 13 13.16 -28.70 -55.63
CA LEU A 13 14.44 -28.34 -55.03
C LEU A 13 14.37 -26.99 -54.30
N LEU A 14 13.70 -25.99 -54.87
CA LEU A 14 13.48 -24.70 -54.22
C LEU A 14 12.66 -24.86 -52.93
N MET A 15 11.62 -25.70 -52.95
CA MET A 15 10.80 -26.01 -51.78
C MET A 15 11.62 -26.68 -50.68
N LEU A 16 12.45 -27.67 -51.03
CA LEU A 16 13.39 -28.30 -50.09
C LEU A 16 14.42 -27.30 -49.55
N ALA A 17 14.96 -26.42 -50.40
CA ALA A 17 15.90 -25.37 -50.00
C ALA A 17 15.26 -24.39 -49.01
N MET A 18 14.01 -23.97 -49.25
CA MET A 18 13.26 -23.11 -48.32
C MET A 18 13.01 -23.81 -46.98
N ILE A 19 12.66 -25.11 -46.98
CA ILE A 19 12.48 -25.88 -45.75
C ILE A 19 13.79 -25.97 -44.95
N ARG A 20 14.92 -26.27 -45.61
CA ARG A 20 16.24 -26.33 -44.96
C ARG A 20 16.72 -24.97 -44.48
N PHE A 21 16.48 -23.91 -45.26
CA PHE A 21 16.76 -22.54 -44.85
C PHE A 21 15.98 -22.17 -43.59
N TYR A 22 14.67 -22.47 -43.55
CA TYR A 22 13.83 -22.22 -42.38
C TYR A 22 14.30 -23.00 -41.14
N GLN A 23 14.67 -24.28 -41.31
CA GLN A 23 15.25 -25.09 -40.22
C GLN A 23 16.56 -24.48 -39.69
N GLY A 24 17.49 -24.12 -40.59
CA GLY A 24 18.76 -23.50 -40.21
C GLY A 24 18.57 -22.14 -39.54
N TRP A 25 17.69 -21.30 -40.09
CA TRP A 25 17.34 -20.00 -39.54
C TRP A 25 16.77 -20.11 -38.12
N ARG A 26 15.87 -21.07 -37.85
CA ARG A 26 15.33 -21.30 -36.50
C ARG A 26 16.42 -21.70 -35.51
N ILE A 27 17.37 -22.55 -35.91
CA ILE A 27 18.50 -22.96 -35.05
C ILE A 27 19.39 -21.76 -34.73
N VAL A 28 19.72 -20.94 -35.73
CA VAL A 28 20.52 -19.73 -35.54
C VAL A 28 19.80 -18.74 -34.64
N HIS A 29 18.49 -18.54 -34.83
CA HIS A 29 17.66 -17.67 -34.00
C HIS A 29 17.64 -18.16 -32.54
N TYR A 30 17.44 -19.46 -32.32
CA TYR A 30 17.50 -20.09 -31.00
C TYR A 30 18.86 -19.85 -30.32
N LYS A 31 19.97 -20.13 -31.03
CA LYS A 31 21.33 -19.91 -30.50
C LYS A 31 21.62 -18.45 -30.17
N ARG A 32 21.04 -17.50 -30.90
CA ARG A 32 21.12 -16.07 -30.57
C ARG A 32 20.35 -15.74 -29.29
N GLY A 33 19.18 -16.37 -29.08
CA GLY A 33 18.38 -16.22 -27.86
C GLY A 33 19.12 -16.67 -26.60
N LEU A 34 19.94 -17.73 -26.68
CA LEU A 34 20.77 -18.22 -25.57
C LEU A 34 21.73 -17.15 -25.01
N LYS A 35 22.07 -16.13 -25.79
CA LYS A 35 23.01 -15.07 -25.42
C LYS A 35 22.33 -13.75 -25.07
N LYS A 36 21.05 -13.60 -25.40
CA LYS A 36 20.35 -12.31 -25.33
C LYS A 36 18.88 -12.50 -24.99
N LEU A 37 18.48 -11.89 -23.88
CA LEU A 37 17.07 -11.71 -23.55
C LEU A 37 16.40 -10.74 -24.54
N PRO A 38 15.19 -11.04 -25.04
CA PRO A 38 14.42 -10.08 -25.81
C PRO A 38 13.98 -8.93 -24.90
N TYR A 39 14.01 -7.71 -25.44
CA TYR A 39 13.42 -6.56 -24.78
C TYR A 39 11.91 -6.61 -25.01
N TYR A 40 11.14 -6.78 -23.94
CA TYR A 40 9.69 -6.72 -23.97
C TYR A 40 9.21 -5.39 -23.40
N SER A 41 8.46 -4.65 -24.21
CA SER A 41 7.76 -3.44 -23.80
C SER A 41 6.34 -3.50 -24.32
N MET A 42 5.43 -2.88 -23.57
CA MET A 42 4.01 -2.86 -23.87
C MET A 42 3.48 -1.51 -23.42
N ASP A 43 2.75 -0.84 -24.32
CA ASP A 43 1.97 0.34 -23.96
C ASP A 43 0.83 -0.07 -23.02
N GLY A 44 0.48 0.81 -22.07
CA GLY A 44 -0.62 0.54 -21.13
C GLY A 44 -1.91 0.15 -21.85
N ASN A 45 -2.23 0.78 -22.99
CA ASN A 45 -3.43 0.51 -23.78
C ASN A 45 -3.48 -0.90 -24.39
N HIS A 46 -2.32 -1.54 -24.55
CA HIS A 46 -2.22 -2.90 -25.08
C HIS A 46 -2.24 -3.99 -23.99
N VAL A 47 -2.33 -3.62 -22.71
CA VAL A 47 -2.50 -4.60 -21.62
C VAL A 47 -3.83 -5.34 -21.82
N PRO A 48 -3.81 -6.66 -22.05
CA PRO A 48 -5.04 -7.42 -22.28
C PRO A 48 -5.85 -7.50 -20.99
N VAL A 49 -7.13 -7.11 -21.07
CA VAL A 49 -8.07 -7.16 -19.95
C VAL A 49 -9.11 -8.23 -20.25
N SER A 50 -9.41 -9.08 -19.27
CA SER A 50 -10.43 -10.12 -19.37
C SER A 50 -11.18 -10.26 -18.05
N HIS A 51 -12.47 -10.59 -18.14
CA HIS A 51 -13.31 -10.92 -16.99
C HIS A 51 -13.15 -12.37 -16.51
N ARG A 52 -12.34 -13.18 -17.19
CA ARG A 52 -12.10 -14.59 -16.84
C ARG A 52 -10.64 -14.92 -16.59
N LYS A 53 -9.72 -14.14 -17.16
CA LYS A 53 -8.29 -14.42 -17.13
C LYS A 53 -7.52 -13.19 -16.69
N LEU A 54 -6.48 -13.40 -15.90
CA LEU A 54 -5.55 -12.37 -15.48
C LEU A 54 -4.23 -12.60 -16.22
N PHE A 55 -3.82 -11.64 -17.03
CA PHE A 55 -2.56 -11.68 -17.76
C PHE A 55 -1.38 -11.45 -16.81
N LEU A 56 -0.31 -12.22 -17.00
CA LEU A 56 0.90 -12.17 -16.19
C LEU A 56 2.13 -11.75 -17.00
N GLY A 57 2.09 -11.91 -18.33
CA GLY A 57 3.21 -11.60 -19.21
C GLY A 57 3.28 -12.54 -20.40
N LYS A 58 4.36 -12.42 -21.18
CA LYS A 58 4.67 -13.33 -22.28
C LYS A 58 5.54 -14.48 -21.79
N GLY A 59 5.36 -15.65 -22.37
CA GLY A 59 6.18 -16.81 -22.10
C GLY A 59 5.62 -18.07 -22.74
N PHE A 60 6.05 -19.23 -22.24
CA PHE A 60 5.65 -20.53 -22.76
C PHE A 60 5.49 -21.53 -21.61
N ARG A 61 4.65 -22.55 -21.83
CA ARG A 61 4.48 -23.64 -20.87
C ARG A 61 5.75 -24.48 -20.81
N TRP A 62 6.36 -24.57 -19.63
CA TRP A 62 7.50 -25.46 -19.42
C TRP A 62 7.11 -26.94 -19.58
N ARG A 63 7.97 -27.71 -20.25
CA ARG A 63 7.78 -29.13 -20.58
C ARG A 63 9.13 -29.83 -20.46
N GLN A 64 9.14 -31.16 -20.41
CA GLN A 64 10.34 -31.98 -20.31
C GLN A 64 11.43 -31.60 -21.33
N LYS A 65 11.06 -31.38 -22.60
CA LYS A 65 11.99 -30.94 -23.66
C LYS A 65 12.75 -29.64 -23.34
N HIS A 66 12.16 -28.72 -22.57
CA HIS A 66 12.83 -27.47 -22.20
C HIS A 66 13.87 -27.72 -21.11
N VAL A 67 13.61 -28.66 -20.20
CA VAL A 67 14.55 -29.11 -19.17
C VAL A 67 15.71 -29.86 -19.82
N GLU A 68 15.44 -30.72 -20.80
CA GLU A 68 16.47 -31.43 -21.58
C GLU A 68 17.37 -30.43 -22.32
N ARG A 69 16.80 -29.48 -23.05
CA ARG A 69 17.56 -28.41 -23.71
C ARG A 69 18.42 -27.62 -22.74
N LEU A 70 17.88 -27.27 -21.56
CA LEU A 70 18.63 -26.54 -20.54
C LEU A 70 19.81 -27.37 -20.04
N ARG A 71 19.58 -28.65 -19.76
CA ARG A 71 20.63 -29.59 -19.35
C ARG A 71 21.72 -29.74 -20.42
N ASP A 72 21.33 -29.85 -21.69
CA ASP A 72 22.27 -30.02 -22.81
C ASP A 72 23.17 -28.79 -22.98
N ILE A 73 22.64 -27.58 -22.75
CA ILE A 73 23.44 -26.34 -22.76
C ILE A 73 24.57 -26.39 -21.72
N TYR A 74 24.33 -27.00 -20.56
CA TYR A 74 25.33 -27.11 -19.49
C TYR A 74 26.22 -28.35 -19.57
N ARG A 75 25.87 -29.34 -20.41
CA ARG A 75 26.60 -30.62 -20.50
C ARG A 75 27.87 -30.53 -21.32
N ASP A 76 27.83 -29.79 -22.44
CA ASP A 76 28.90 -29.71 -23.42
C ASP A 76 29.37 -28.25 -23.55
N ASP A 77 30.51 -27.91 -22.94
CA ASP A 77 31.17 -26.60 -23.03
C ASP A 77 30.21 -25.41 -23.16
N ALA A 78 29.44 -25.15 -22.09
CA ALA A 78 28.42 -24.11 -22.03
C ALA A 78 28.92 -22.75 -22.56
N ASP A 79 30.20 -22.46 -22.39
CA ASP A 79 30.88 -21.28 -22.90
C ASP A 79 30.73 -21.09 -24.41
N GLN A 80 30.71 -22.14 -25.23
CA GLN A 80 30.52 -22.02 -26.68
C GLN A 80 29.16 -21.38 -27.01
N TYR A 81 28.14 -21.72 -26.23
CA TYR A 81 26.74 -21.32 -26.47
C TYR A 81 26.33 -20.06 -25.72
N LEU A 82 26.92 -19.80 -24.55
CA LEU A 82 26.57 -18.68 -23.69
C LEU A 82 27.49 -17.47 -23.85
N SER A 83 28.76 -17.68 -24.24
CA SER A 83 29.71 -16.56 -24.33
C SER A 83 29.33 -15.56 -25.44
N PRO A 84 29.43 -14.24 -25.17
CA PRO A 84 29.27 -13.23 -26.19
C PRO A 84 30.32 -13.36 -27.30
N SER A 85 29.97 -12.95 -28.51
CA SER A 85 30.91 -12.97 -29.65
C SER A 85 32.15 -12.11 -29.36
N THR A 86 33.27 -12.45 -29.99
CA THR A 86 34.53 -11.68 -29.88
C THR A 86 34.34 -10.23 -30.29
N LEU A 87 33.57 -9.97 -31.36
CA LEU A 87 33.22 -8.63 -31.82
C LEU A 87 32.41 -7.86 -30.76
N TYR A 88 31.45 -8.51 -30.09
CA TYR A 88 30.70 -7.88 -29.00
C TYR A 88 31.61 -7.51 -27.83
N ARG A 89 32.50 -8.43 -27.42
CA ARG A 89 33.48 -8.18 -26.35
C ARG A 89 34.43 -7.03 -26.69
N LEU A 90 34.92 -6.98 -27.93
CA LEU A 90 35.76 -5.89 -28.41
C LEU A 90 35.00 -4.55 -28.39
N ALA A 91 33.76 -4.52 -28.86
CA ALA A 91 32.93 -3.30 -28.84
C ALA A 91 32.73 -2.77 -27.41
N ARG A 92 32.40 -3.65 -26.45
CA ARG A 92 32.26 -3.26 -25.04
C ARG A 92 33.59 -2.82 -24.41
N TRP A 93 34.70 -3.44 -24.80
CA TRP A 93 36.03 -3.03 -24.36
C TRP A 93 36.40 -1.63 -24.88
N VAL A 94 36.12 -1.33 -26.16
CA VAL A 94 36.34 0.00 -26.75
C VAL A 94 35.47 1.05 -26.05
N GLU A 95 34.20 0.76 -25.80
CA GLU A 95 33.30 1.66 -25.06
C GLU A 95 33.86 2.02 -23.68
N LEU A 96 34.34 1.03 -22.91
CA LEU A 96 34.92 1.25 -21.58
C LEU A 96 36.27 1.98 -21.65
N ARG A 97 37.14 1.61 -22.60
CA ARG A 97 38.50 2.16 -22.70
C ARG A 97 38.50 3.65 -23.05
N PHE A 98 37.53 4.09 -23.85
CA PHE A 98 37.48 5.44 -24.41
C PHE A 98 36.27 6.26 -23.91
N GLU A 99 35.61 5.83 -22.83
CA GLU A 99 34.44 6.49 -22.21
C GLU A 99 34.68 8.00 -21.98
N TYR A 100 35.89 8.36 -21.52
CA TYR A 100 36.28 9.74 -21.19
C TYR A 100 36.91 10.52 -22.35
N THR A 101 36.93 9.98 -23.58
CA THR A 101 37.55 10.64 -24.73
C THR A 101 36.51 11.39 -25.57
N PRO A 102 36.39 12.73 -25.45
CA PRO A 102 35.31 13.49 -26.08
C PRO A 102 35.32 13.43 -27.62
N LEU A 103 36.49 13.32 -28.24
CA LEU A 103 36.66 13.19 -29.69
C LEU A 103 36.05 11.90 -30.27
N LEU A 104 36.01 10.83 -29.48
CA LEU A 104 35.52 9.52 -29.93
C LEU A 104 34.09 9.22 -29.46
N LYS A 105 33.52 10.08 -28.60
CA LYS A 105 32.21 9.87 -27.98
C LYS A 105 31.09 9.63 -29.01
N ASN A 106 31.08 10.38 -30.10
CA ASN A 106 30.05 10.24 -31.14
C ASN A 106 30.19 8.91 -31.90
N ILE A 107 31.41 8.45 -32.18
CA ILE A 107 31.65 7.18 -32.87
C ILE A 107 31.33 6.00 -31.95
N ILE A 108 31.75 6.07 -30.68
CA ILE A 108 31.49 5.05 -29.68
C ILE A 108 30.00 4.93 -29.38
N SER A 109 29.27 6.05 -29.40
CA SER A 109 27.81 6.04 -29.23
C SER A 109 27.08 5.20 -30.27
N LEU A 110 27.64 5.00 -31.48
CA LEU A 110 27.05 4.12 -32.49
C LEU A 110 27.02 2.66 -32.04
N PHE A 111 28.00 2.20 -31.25
CA PHE A 111 28.03 0.85 -30.70
C PHE A 111 26.98 0.63 -29.61
N SER A 112 26.54 1.69 -28.94
CA SER A 112 25.49 1.64 -27.92
C SER A 112 24.08 1.84 -28.48
N TRP A 113 23.92 2.12 -29.79
CA TRP A 113 22.61 2.24 -30.42
C TRP A 113 21.80 0.95 -30.32
N ASN A 114 20.60 1.05 -29.74
CA ASN A 114 19.69 -0.08 -29.58
C ASN A 114 18.80 -0.26 -30.83
N THR A 115 19.43 -0.55 -31.98
CA THR A 115 18.73 -0.79 -33.25
C THR A 115 18.94 -2.23 -33.73
N PHE A 116 18.05 -2.73 -34.58
CA PHE A 116 18.19 -4.07 -35.16
C PHE A 116 19.38 -4.19 -36.12
N LEU A 117 19.83 -3.05 -36.68
CA LEU A 117 20.97 -2.95 -37.59
C LEU A 117 22.31 -3.04 -36.87
N ASN A 118 22.35 -2.81 -35.55
CA ASN A 118 23.58 -2.89 -34.78
C ASN A 118 23.87 -4.35 -34.35
N PRO A 119 24.90 -5.01 -34.93
CA PRO A 119 25.24 -6.39 -34.59
C PRO A 119 25.86 -6.53 -33.20
N VAL A 120 26.39 -5.44 -32.62
CA VAL A 120 27.00 -5.38 -31.29
C VAL A 120 26.13 -4.64 -30.28
N ARG A 121 24.84 -4.46 -30.57
CA ARG A 121 23.86 -3.78 -29.70
C ARG A 121 23.97 -4.23 -28.25
N PRO A 122 23.89 -3.30 -27.27
CA PRO A 122 23.95 -3.66 -25.86
C PRO A 122 22.86 -4.68 -25.50
N LEU A 123 23.16 -5.48 -24.48
CA LEU A 123 22.13 -6.29 -23.85
C LEU A 123 21.12 -5.37 -23.17
N PRO A 124 19.80 -5.67 -23.27
CA PRO A 124 18.80 -4.88 -22.58
C PRO A 124 19.08 -4.88 -21.07
N PRO A 125 18.74 -3.79 -20.35
CA PRO A 125 18.95 -3.67 -18.91
C PRO A 125 17.91 -4.48 -18.13
N VAL A 126 17.57 -5.68 -18.61
CA VAL A 126 16.67 -6.63 -17.96
C VAL A 126 17.54 -7.72 -17.34
N GLY A 127 17.29 -8.00 -16.05
CA GLY A 127 17.95 -9.12 -15.38
C GLY A 127 17.42 -10.47 -15.86
N GLY A 128 17.90 -11.54 -15.21
CA GLY A 128 17.51 -12.92 -15.51
C GLY A 128 18.50 -13.63 -16.43
N SER A 129 18.27 -14.93 -16.62
CA SER A 129 19.12 -15.82 -17.40
C SER A 129 18.58 -15.98 -18.82
N PRO A 130 19.30 -15.49 -19.87
CA PRO A 130 18.90 -15.66 -21.26
C PRO A 130 18.62 -17.12 -21.64
N GLU A 131 19.40 -18.06 -21.12
CA GLU A 131 19.28 -19.48 -21.38
C GLU A 131 17.95 -20.08 -20.89
N ILE A 132 17.46 -19.66 -19.71
CA ILE A 132 16.18 -20.13 -19.15
C ILE A 132 15.01 -19.66 -20.01
N HIS A 133 15.11 -18.47 -20.60
CA HIS A 133 14.08 -17.94 -21.49
C HIS A 133 14.17 -18.58 -22.89
N ALA A 134 15.39 -18.70 -23.42
CA ALA A 134 15.64 -19.17 -24.77
C ALA A 134 15.18 -20.62 -25.04
N VAL A 135 15.17 -21.50 -24.03
CA VAL A 135 14.79 -22.92 -24.22
C VAL A 135 13.39 -23.12 -24.80
N GLY A 136 12.46 -22.18 -24.64
CA GLY A 136 11.13 -22.23 -25.27
C GLY A 136 10.89 -21.22 -26.38
N MET A 137 11.89 -20.38 -26.69
CA MET A 137 11.80 -19.45 -27.83
C MET A 137 11.72 -20.17 -29.17
N PHE A 138 12.15 -21.44 -29.23
CA PHE A 138 11.98 -22.25 -30.43
C PHE A 138 10.50 -22.46 -30.76
N GLU A 139 9.65 -22.66 -29.75
CA GLU A 139 8.19 -22.79 -29.86
C GLU A 139 7.48 -21.45 -29.98
N GLY A 140 8.12 -20.38 -29.52
CA GLY A 140 7.56 -19.03 -29.47
C GLY A 140 6.85 -18.73 -28.15
N GLU A 141 6.52 -17.46 -27.97
CA GLU A 141 5.86 -16.96 -26.77
C GLU A 141 4.36 -16.75 -26.99
N SER A 142 3.61 -16.94 -25.91
CA SER A 142 2.17 -16.74 -25.84
C SER A 142 1.83 -15.91 -24.59
N ASN A 143 0.59 -15.42 -24.51
CA ASN A 143 0.13 -14.77 -23.29
C ASN A 143 0.01 -15.82 -22.18
N ILE A 144 0.73 -15.59 -21.08
CA ILE A 144 0.59 -16.36 -19.86
C ILE A 144 -0.49 -15.69 -19.03
N THR A 145 -1.49 -16.47 -18.64
CA THR A 145 -2.64 -16.03 -17.88
C THR A 145 -2.94 -16.99 -16.75
N MET A 146 -3.40 -16.48 -15.62
CA MET A 146 -4.06 -17.29 -14.58
C MET A 146 -5.58 -17.16 -14.66
N ASP A 147 -6.32 -18.08 -14.06
CA ASP A 147 -7.76 -17.90 -13.89
C ASP A 147 -8.03 -16.75 -12.92
N LEU A 148 -8.94 -15.86 -13.28
CA LEU A 148 -9.30 -14.77 -12.39
C LEU A 148 -10.02 -15.27 -11.13
N GLY A 149 -10.78 -16.37 -11.23
CA GLY A 149 -11.48 -16.96 -10.09
C GLY A 149 -10.54 -17.51 -9.01
N GLU A 150 -9.33 -17.92 -9.37
CA GLU A 150 -8.32 -18.41 -8.42
C GLU A 150 -7.74 -17.31 -7.53
N ARG A 151 -7.92 -16.03 -7.91
CA ARG A 151 -7.34 -14.90 -7.19
C ARG A 151 -7.90 -14.70 -5.78
N VAL A 152 -9.07 -15.27 -5.48
CA VAL A 152 -9.64 -15.30 -4.11
C VAL A 152 -8.70 -16.04 -3.14
N GLY A 153 -7.86 -16.96 -3.64
CA GLY A 153 -6.83 -17.65 -2.86
C GLY A 153 -5.61 -16.79 -2.50
N HIS A 154 -5.61 -15.50 -2.84
CA HIS A 154 -4.50 -14.56 -2.67
C HIS A 154 -3.26 -14.92 -3.51
N THR A 155 -2.33 -13.97 -3.65
CA THR A 155 -1.11 -14.19 -4.44
C THR A 155 0.06 -13.51 -3.75
N LEU A 156 1.13 -14.27 -3.51
CA LEU A 156 2.37 -13.78 -2.94
C LEU A 156 3.44 -13.71 -4.04
N VAL A 157 3.96 -12.51 -4.29
CA VAL A 157 5.05 -12.29 -5.26
C VAL A 157 6.35 -12.01 -4.50
N LEU A 158 7.28 -12.97 -4.55
CA LEU A 158 8.58 -12.86 -3.91
C LEU A 158 9.68 -12.52 -4.92
N GLY A 159 10.66 -11.77 -4.47
CA GLY A 159 11.83 -11.43 -5.28
C GLY A 159 12.69 -10.34 -4.64
N THR A 160 13.93 -10.19 -5.08
CA THR A 160 14.84 -9.12 -4.63
C THR A 160 14.50 -7.78 -5.29
N THR A 161 15.24 -6.71 -4.99
CA THR A 161 15.05 -5.42 -5.67
C THR A 161 15.42 -5.52 -7.16
N ARG A 162 14.74 -4.75 -8.02
CA ARG A 162 14.97 -4.69 -9.48
C ARG A 162 14.68 -5.97 -10.29
N VAL A 163 14.06 -7.00 -9.71
CA VAL A 163 13.65 -8.22 -10.46
C VAL A 163 12.30 -8.11 -11.18
N GLY A 164 11.64 -6.96 -11.11
CA GLY A 164 10.37 -6.72 -11.83
C GLY A 164 9.10 -6.82 -10.98
N LYS A 165 9.18 -6.92 -9.64
CA LYS A 165 8.00 -6.96 -8.75
C LYS A 165 7.03 -5.78 -8.98
N THR A 166 7.56 -4.55 -9.02
CA THR A 166 6.75 -3.34 -9.26
C THR A 166 6.11 -3.38 -10.65
N ARG A 167 6.81 -3.86 -11.67
CA ARG A 167 6.27 -3.99 -13.03
C ARG A 167 5.14 -5.03 -13.10
N LEU A 168 5.26 -6.14 -12.39
CA LEU A 168 4.15 -7.09 -12.25
C LEU A 168 2.97 -6.43 -11.53
N ALA A 169 3.21 -5.72 -10.42
CA ALA A 169 2.16 -5.02 -9.70
C ALA A 169 1.44 -4.00 -10.59
N GLU A 170 2.16 -3.15 -11.33
CA GLU A 170 1.59 -2.21 -12.31
C GLU A 170 0.69 -2.92 -13.33
N LEU A 171 1.13 -4.08 -13.85
CA LEU A 171 0.40 -4.85 -14.84
C LEU A 171 -0.88 -5.47 -14.26
N LEU A 172 -0.84 -5.96 -13.02
CA LEU A 172 -2.02 -6.48 -12.33
C LEU A 172 -3.01 -5.36 -11.99
N ILE A 173 -2.52 -4.27 -11.40
CA ILE A 173 -3.30 -3.10 -11.00
C ILE A 173 -3.98 -2.46 -12.21
N THR A 174 -3.27 -2.33 -13.34
CA THR A 174 -3.85 -1.80 -14.59
C THR A 174 -5.05 -2.64 -15.04
N GLN A 175 -4.94 -3.97 -14.98
CA GLN A 175 -6.04 -4.85 -15.37
C GLN A 175 -7.24 -4.71 -14.42
N ASP A 176 -7.00 -4.51 -13.13
CA ASP A 176 -8.06 -4.36 -12.12
C ASP A 176 -8.82 -3.06 -12.28
N ILE A 177 -8.06 -1.97 -12.49
CA ILE A 177 -8.63 -0.64 -12.72
C ILE A 177 -9.52 -0.67 -13.97
N ARG A 178 -9.02 -1.23 -15.07
CA ARG A 178 -9.74 -1.29 -16.35
C ARG A 178 -10.92 -2.26 -16.35
N ARG A 179 -10.85 -3.34 -15.57
CA ARG A 179 -11.97 -4.28 -15.40
C ARG A 179 -13.11 -3.68 -14.57
N GLY A 180 -12.86 -2.60 -13.83
CA GLY A 180 -13.84 -1.93 -12.99
C GLY A 180 -13.88 -2.47 -11.55
N ASP A 181 -12.85 -3.18 -11.12
CA ASP A 181 -12.77 -3.72 -9.75
C ASP A 181 -12.34 -2.63 -8.77
N VAL A 182 -12.93 -2.60 -7.56
CA VAL A 182 -12.44 -1.73 -6.48
C VAL A 182 -10.96 -2.03 -6.27
N THR A 183 -10.10 -1.02 -6.48
CA THR A 183 -8.65 -1.21 -6.48
C THR A 183 -8.03 -0.28 -5.45
N ILE A 184 -7.44 -0.88 -4.41
CA ILE A 184 -6.74 -0.16 -3.34
C ILE A 184 -5.28 -0.60 -3.37
N VAL A 185 -4.37 0.35 -3.53
CA VAL A 185 -2.93 0.11 -3.69
C VAL A 185 -2.21 0.69 -2.49
N PHE A 186 -1.64 -0.17 -1.66
CA PHE A 186 -0.73 0.24 -0.58
C PHE A 186 0.71 0.19 -1.08
N ASP A 187 1.38 1.33 -1.07
CA ASP A 187 2.79 1.48 -1.40
C ASP A 187 3.58 2.03 -0.20
N PRO A 188 4.24 1.13 0.56
CA PRO A 188 5.09 1.52 1.68
C PRO A 188 6.24 2.46 1.29
N LYS A 189 6.70 2.42 0.03
CA LYS A 189 7.86 3.20 -0.42
C LYS A 189 7.50 4.59 -0.93
N GLY A 190 6.26 4.78 -1.40
CA GLY A 190 5.86 6.01 -2.10
C GLY A 190 6.51 6.15 -3.49
N ASP A 191 6.49 5.09 -4.31
CA ASP A 191 6.98 5.11 -5.67
C ASP A 191 6.11 6.02 -6.56
N ALA A 192 6.68 7.15 -6.97
CA ALA A 192 5.98 8.14 -7.78
C ALA A 192 5.55 7.60 -9.16
N ASP A 193 6.26 6.63 -9.74
CA ASP A 193 5.88 6.04 -11.02
C ASP A 193 4.68 5.12 -10.87
N LEU A 194 4.62 4.34 -9.79
CA LEU A 194 3.44 3.54 -9.46
C LEU A 194 2.23 4.44 -9.21
N MET A 195 2.39 5.51 -8.41
CA MET A 195 1.32 6.49 -8.18
C MET A 195 0.78 7.09 -9.48
N ARG A 196 1.67 7.59 -10.35
CA ARG A 196 1.29 8.16 -11.66
C ARG A 196 0.56 7.15 -12.52
N ARG A 197 1.00 5.88 -12.50
CA ARG A 197 0.35 4.81 -13.25
C ARG A 197 -1.06 4.55 -12.74
N VAL A 198 -1.25 4.40 -11.43
CA VAL A 198 -2.56 4.18 -10.81
C VAL A 198 -3.51 5.33 -11.13
N TYR A 199 -3.04 6.57 -10.96
CA TYR A 199 -3.82 7.76 -11.26
C TYR A 199 -4.19 7.83 -12.75
N GLY A 200 -3.22 7.66 -13.65
CA GLY A 200 -3.43 7.72 -15.10
C GLY A 200 -4.41 6.66 -15.60
N GLU A 201 -4.28 5.41 -15.13
CA GLU A 201 -5.19 4.32 -15.50
C GLU A 201 -6.61 4.56 -14.97
N ALA A 202 -6.75 5.14 -13.77
CA ALA A 202 -8.06 5.45 -13.20
C ALA A 202 -8.77 6.55 -13.99
N ILE A 203 -8.05 7.61 -14.37
CA ILE A 203 -8.58 8.70 -15.22
C ILE A 203 -8.96 8.16 -16.60
N GLN A 204 -8.11 7.33 -17.23
CA GLN A 204 -8.43 6.71 -18.52
C GLN A 204 -9.65 5.79 -18.45
N ALA A 205 -9.83 5.08 -17.34
CA ALA A 205 -11.01 4.25 -17.10
C ALA A 205 -12.27 5.05 -16.71
N GLY A 206 -12.17 6.38 -16.55
CA GLY A 206 -13.27 7.24 -16.12
C GLY A 206 -13.73 6.98 -14.69
N ARG A 207 -12.82 6.52 -13.82
CA ARG A 207 -13.14 6.10 -12.44
C ARG A 207 -12.71 7.17 -11.43
N PRO A 208 -13.49 7.38 -10.34
CA PRO A 208 -13.05 8.23 -9.24
C PRO A 208 -11.74 7.71 -8.66
N VAL A 209 -10.78 8.62 -8.44
CA VAL A 209 -9.46 8.29 -7.89
C VAL A 209 -9.15 9.15 -6.67
N TYR A 210 -8.68 8.51 -5.61
CA TYR A 210 -8.20 9.17 -4.40
C TYR A 210 -6.72 8.84 -4.22
N VAL A 211 -5.89 9.85 -3.99
CA VAL A 211 -4.46 9.70 -3.70
C VAL A 211 -4.27 10.13 -2.25
N PHE A 212 -3.94 9.20 -1.37
CA PHE A 212 -3.55 9.48 0.00
C PHE A 212 -2.04 9.25 0.12
N HIS A 213 -1.24 10.28 0.39
CA HIS A 213 0.21 10.16 0.48
C HIS A 213 0.77 10.96 1.66
N LEU A 214 1.39 10.26 2.61
CA LEU A 214 1.90 10.87 3.84
C LEU A 214 3.02 11.88 3.57
N GLY A 215 3.93 11.57 2.65
CA GLY A 215 4.98 12.50 2.20
C GLY A 215 4.53 13.69 1.33
N TYR A 216 3.27 13.73 0.87
CA TYR A 216 2.76 14.85 0.04
C TYR A 216 1.36 15.33 0.50
N PRO A 217 1.25 15.98 1.68
CA PRO A 217 -0.05 16.36 2.24
C PRO A 217 -0.87 17.32 1.39
N ASP A 218 -0.22 18.21 0.62
CA ASP A 218 -0.90 19.26 -0.16
C ASP A 218 -1.78 18.72 -1.30
N ILE A 219 -1.41 17.58 -1.86
CA ILE A 219 -2.14 16.95 -2.97
C ILE A 219 -2.93 15.72 -2.52
N SER A 220 -2.83 15.37 -1.24
CA SER A 220 -3.41 14.14 -0.72
C SER A 220 -4.85 14.32 -0.32
N ALA A 221 -5.67 13.34 -0.68
CA ALA A 221 -6.96 13.11 -0.08
C ALA A 221 -6.82 12.90 1.44
N ARG A 222 -7.89 13.21 2.17
CA ARG A 222 -7.96 13.09 3.62
C ARG A 222 -8.92 11.97 3.98
N TYR A 223 -8.67 11.25 5.06
CA TYR A 223 -9.58 10.22 5.57
C TYR A 223 -9.45 10.09 7.09
N ASN A 224 -10.54 9.80 7.78
CA ASN A 224 -10.50 9.53 9.22
C ASN A 224 -10.49 8.02 9.47
N PRO A 225 -9.37 7.41 9.92
CA PRO A 225 -9.28 5.96 10.10
C PRO A 225 -10.13 5.44 11.25
N VAL A 226 -10.59 6.29 12.17
CA VAL A 226 -11.39 5.89 13.34
C VAL A 226 -12.78 6.52 13.34
N GLY A 227 -13.12 7.30 12.32
CA GLY A 227 -14.40 8.02 12.22
C GLY A 227 -15.54 7.17 11.69
N GLU A 228 -15.25 6.15 10.87
CA GLU A 228 -16.26 5.22 10.35
C GLU A 228 -16.02 3.80 10.87
N PHE A 229 -17.03 3.25 11.55
CA PHE A 229 -16.97 1.94 12.20
C PHE A 229 -18.34 1.27 12.17
N SER A 230 -18.37 -0.07 12.14
CA SER A 230 -19.62 -0.81 12.30
C SER A 230 -19.97 -0.99 13.78
N ARG A 231 -18.95 -1.16 14.62
CA ARG A 231 -19.07 -1.21 16.08
C ARG A 231 -18.13 -0.18 16.71
N ILE A 232 -18.60 0.56 17.72
CA ILE A 232 -17.80 1.59 18.41
C ILE A 232 -16.48 1.02 18.98
N THR A 233 -16.48 -0.26 19.37
CA THR A 233 -15.30 -0.98 19.85
C THR A 233 -14.15 -1.03 18.83
N GLU A 234 -14.43 -0.88 17.53
CA GLU A 234 -13.40 -0.82 16.49
C GLU A 234 -12.51 0.42 16.62
N VAL A 235 -13.03 1.54 17.14
CA VAL A 235 -12.22 2.76 17.37
C VAL A 235 -11.07 2.45 18.32
N ALA A 236 -11.38 1.78 19.43
CA ALA A 236 -10.40 1.35 20.40
C ALA A 236 -9.47 0.26 19.85
N GLY A 237 -10.00 -0.69 19.07
CA GLY A 237 -9.19 -1.73 18.41
C GLY A 237 -8.14 -1.13 17.47
N ARG A 238 -8.55 -0.25 16.56
CA ARG A 238 -7.66 0.37 15.56
C ARG A 238 -6.51 1.18 16.17
N ILE A 239 -6.70 1.76 17.36
CA ILE A 239 -5.64 2.49 18.09
C ILE A 239 -4.80 1.53 18.94
N ALA A 240 -5.44 0.69 19.76
CA ALA A 240 -4.71 -0.14 20.72
C ALA A 240 -3.98 -1.31 20.05
N ASP A 241 -4.41 -1.77 18.88
CA ASP A 241 -3.74 -2.87 18.17
C ASP A 241 -2.35 -2.52 17.65
N GLN A 242 -2.04 -1.23 17.55
CA GLN A 242 -0.71 -0.73 17.23
C GLN A 242 0.26 -0.83 18.41
N LEU A 243 -0.24 -1.10 19.63
CA LEU A 243 0.60 -1.26 20.81
C LEU A 243 1.22 -2.67 20.89
N PRO A 244 2.45 -2.79 21.42
CA PRO A 244 3.10 -4.07 21.65
C PRO A 244 2.24 -5.02 22.50
N SER A 245 2.13 -6.27 22.07
CA SER A 245 1.25 -7.27 22.69
C SER A 245 1.99 -8.30 23.56
N GLU A 246 3.30 -8.17 23.76
CA GLU A 246 4.13 -9.16 24.46
C GLU A 246 4.37 -8.83 25.95
N GLY A 247 4.25 -9.84 26.81
CA GLY A 247 4.53 -9.74 28.25
C GLY A 247 3.60 -8.78 29.00
N ASN A 248 4.17 -7.97 29.90
CA ASN A 248 3.41 -6.96 30.67
C ASN A 248 2.70 -5.93 29.78
N SER A 249 3.12 -5.78 28.51
CA SER A 249 2.55 -4.87 27.52
C SER A 249 1.10 -5.21 27.16
N ALA A 250 0.69 -6.48 27.27
CA ALA A 250 -0.68 -6.90 27.00
C ALA A 250 -1.70 -6.29 27.97
N ALA A 251 -1.34 -6.18 29.26
CA ALA A 251 -2.19 -5.52 30.25
C ALA A 251 -2.31 -4.02 29.95
N PHE A 252 -1.20 -3.35 29.60
CA PHE A 252 -1.20 -1.94 29.20
C PHE A 252 -2.04 -1.67 27.95
N LYS A 253 -1.96 -2.55 26.94
CA LYS A 253 -2.80 -2.51 25.75
C LYS A 253 -4.29 -2.58 26.10
N MET A 254 -4.69 -3.48 27.01
CA MET A 254 -6.07 -3.58 27.47
C MET A 254 -6.56 -2.35 28.25
N PHE A 255 -5.69 -1.73 29.05
CA PHE A 255 -6.01 -0.46 29.71
C PHE A 255 -6.23 0.66 28.70
N GLY A 256 -5.32 0.82 27.74
CA GLY A 256 -5.44 1.80 26.67
C GLY A 256 -6.70 1.58 25.82
N TRP A 257 -6.97 0.33 25.44
CA TRP A 257 -8.18 -0.05 24.72
C TRP A 257 -9.44 0.34 25.49
N ARG A 258 -9.54 -0.01 26.78
CA ARG A 258 -10.72 0.31 27.61
C ARG A 258 -10.93 1.82 27.68
N PHE A 259 -9.86 2.59 27.88
CA PHE A 259 -9.93 4.03 27.97
C PHE A 259 -10.43 4.66 26.66
N VAL A 260 -9.79 4.31 25.54
CA VAL A 260 -10.20 4.79 24.21
C VAL A 260 -11.63 4.40 23.89
N ASN A 261 -12.08 3.20 24.29
CA ASN A 261 -13.45 2.76 24.08
C ASN A 261 -14.46 3.64 24.84
N ILE A 262 -14.19 3.98 26.11
CA ILE A 262 -15.06 4.87 26.91
C ILE A 262 -15.11 6.27 26.27
N VAL A 263 -13.96 6.81 25.88
CA VAL A 263 -13.88 8.12 25.19
C VAL A 263 -14.66 8.10 23.88
N ALA A 264 -14.48 7.08 23.05
CA ALA A 264 -15.18 6.95 21.78
C ALA A 264 -16.70 6.84 21.97
N GLN A 265 -17.17 6.08 22.95
CA GLN A 265 -18.59 5.97 23.29
C GLN A 265 -19.17 7.32 23.74
N ALA A 266 -18.45 8.05 24.58
CA ALA A 266 -18.86 9.38 25.06
C ALA A 266 -18.95 10.38 23.90
N LEU A 267 -17.92 10.45 23.04
CA LEU A 267 -17.90 11.33 21.86
C LEU A 267 -19.10 11.05 20.94
N VAL A 268 -19.34 9.78 20.60
CA VAL A 268 -20.43 9.38 19.71
C VAL A 268 -21.79 9.74 20.30
N LYS A 269 -22.02 9.50 21.59
CA LYS A 269 -23.26 9.88 22.27
C LYS A 269 -23.47 11.39 22.35
N LEU A 270 -22.39 12.17 22.40
CA LEU A 270 -22.42 13.63 22.29
C LEU A 270 -22.62 14.14 20.84
N GLY A 271 -22.79 13.25 19.87
CA GLY A 271 -22.94 13.60 18.46
C GLY A 271 -21.62 13.96 17.77
N GLU A 272 -20.47 13.71 18.41
CA GLU A 272 -19.16 13.99 17.87
C GLU A 272 -18.55 12.75 17.21
N ARG A 273 -17.88 12.96 16.07
CA ARG A 273 -17.13 11.90 15.40
C ARG A 273 -15.77 11.72 16.10
N PRO A 274 -15.41 10.49 16.51
CA PRO A 274 -14.07 10.22 17.01
C PRO A 274 -13.00 10.47 15.94
N ASP A 275 -11.89 11.07 16.34
CA ASP A 275 -10.67 11.24 15.56
C ASP A 275 -9.44 11.20 16.49
N TYR A 276 -8.24 11.08 15.93
CA TYR A 276 -7.02 11.00 16.75
C TYR A 276 -6.79 12.25 17.62
N PRO A 277 -6.94 13.50 17.12
CA PRO A 277 -6.76 14.69 17.95
C PRO A 277 -7.71 14.78 19.15
N ARG A 278 -9.00 14.49 18.96
CA ARG A 278 -9.99 14.47 20.06
C ARG A 278 -9.64 13.42 21.09
N ILE A 279 -9.31 12.20 20.63
CA ILE A 279 -8.92 11.11 21.53
C ILE A 279 -7.64 11.46 22.30
N SER A 280 -6.63 12.00 21.63
CA SER A 280 -5.37 12.46 22.25
C SER A 280 -5.62 13.53 23.33
N ARG A 281 -6.44 14.55 23.02
CA ARG A 281 -6.83 15.58 23.99
C ARG A 281 -7.47 14.98 25.24
N HIS A 282 -8.34 13.98 25.09
CA HIS A 282 -9.03 13.35 26.20
C HIS A 282 -8.17 12.36 26.99
N ILE A 283 -7.10 11.83 26.40
CA ILE A 283 -6.10 11.03 27.12
C ILE A 283 -5.29 11.91 28.08
N LEU A 284 -4.95 13.14 27.67
CA LEU A 284 -4.24 14.09 28.53
C LEU A 284 -5.14 14.65 29.64
N SER A 285 -6.43 14.89 29.35
CA SER A 285 -7.41 15.36 30.34
C SER A 285 -8.82 14.87 30.01
N ILE A 286 -9.34 13.99 30.88
CA ILE A 286 -10.69 13.44 30.75
C ILE A 286 -11.76 14.39 31.32
N ASP A 287 -11.37 15.33 32.18
CA ASP A 287 -12.23 16.16 33.01
C ASP A 287 -13.26 16.91 32.16
N SER A 288 -12.81 17.53 31.06
CA SER A 288 -13.70 18.24 30.13
C SER A 288 -14.76 17.35 29.48
N LEU A 289 -14.40 16.11 29.12
CA LEU A 289 -15.33 15.15 28.51
C LEU A 289 -16.32 14.62 29.56
N PHE A 290 -15.83 14.32 30.76
CA PHE A 290 -16.66 13.90 31.88
C PHE A 290 -17.72 14.95 32.21
N VAL A 291 -17.33 16.21 32.40
CA VAL A 291 -18.26 17.31 32.71
C VAL A 291 -19.30 17.43 31.59
N ARG A 292 -18.88 17.53 30.34
CA ARG A 292 -19.80 17.67 29.19
C ARG A 292 -20.79 16.51 29.09
N TYR A 293 -20.31 15.28 29.25
CA TYR A 293 -21.15 14.09 29.17
C TYR A 293 -22.09 13.97 30.37
N ALA A 294 -21.61 14.26 31.59
CA ALA A 294 -22.43 14.33 32.79
C ALA A 294 -23.57 15.34 32.64
N HIS A 295 -23.28 16.55 32.16
CA HIS A 295 -24.31 17.55 31.88
C HIS A 295 -25.36 17.04 30.89
N ALA A 296 -24.94 16.36 29.81
CA ALA A 296 -25.86 15.81 28.82
C ALA A 296 -26.79 14.74 29.43
N VAL A 297 -26.23 13.80 30.20
CA VAL A 297 -27.00 12.72 30.85
C VAL A 297 -27.94 13.27 31.93
N LEU A 298 -27.46 14.18 32.77
CA LEU A 298 -28.27 14.79 33.85
C LEU A 298 -29.41 15.65 33.28
N SER A 299 -29.17 16.35 32.17
CA SER A 299 -30.23 17.12 31.52
C SER A 299 -31.35 16.25 30.94
N GLU A 300 -31.07 14.97 30.66
CA GLU A 300 -32.04 14.02 30.12
C GLU A 300 -32.72 13.16 31.20
N LEU A 301 -31.98 12.72 32.21
CA LEU A 301 -32.42 11.71 33.18
C LEU A 301 -32.63 12.23 34.60
N ALA A 302 -32.03 13.36 34.98
CA ALA A 302 -32.07 13.85 36.35
C ALA A 302 -33.27 14.79 36.62
N PRO A 303 -33.73 14.89 37.89
CA PRO A 303 -34.79 15.83 38.27
C PRO A 303 -34.38 17.30 38.04
N GLU A 304 -35.32 18.20 37.72
CA GLU A 304 -35.03 19.59 37.30
C GLU A 304 -34.12 20.39 38.27
N ASP A 305 -34.10 20.05 39.57
CA ASP A 305 -33.32 20.73 40.60
C ASP A 305 -31.87 20.21 40.73
N TRP A 306 -31.46 19.23 39.91
CA TRP A 306 -30.12 18.65 39.95
C TRP A 306 -29.00 19.71 39.90
N SER A 307 -29.21 20.77 39.10
CA SER A 307 -28.24 21.86 38.93
C SER A 307 -28.00 22.65 40.22
N ILE A 308 -29.06 22.89 40.99
CA ILE A 308 -29.01 23.60 42.29
C ILE A 308 -28.32 22.72 43.33
N GLN A 309 -28.61 21.41 43.32
CA GLN A 309 -27.98 20.46 44.22
C GLN A 309 -26.47 20.34 43.96
N VAL A 310 -26.06 20.26 42.68
CA VAL A 310 -24.64 20.29 42.28
C VAL A 310 -23.96 21.58 42.73
N GLN A 311 -24.60 22.75 42.55
CA GLN A 311 -24.04 24.02 42.98
C GLN A 311 -23.89 24.11 44.52
N THR A 312 -24.85 23.56 45.26
CA THR A 312 -24.79 23.47 46.73
C THR A 312 -23.63 22.58 47.17
N LEU A 313 -23.47 21.42 46.52
CA LEU A 313 -22.35 20.52 46.74
C LEU A 313 -21.03 21.22 46.43
N GLN A 314 -20.93 21.93 45.31
CA GLN A 314 -19.73 22.65 44.91
C GLN A 314 -19.27 23.66 45.98
N ASN A 315 -20.19 24.45 46.52
CA ASN A 315 -19.91 25.42 47.58
C ASN A 315 -19.50 24.78 48.91
N SER A 316 -19.89 23.52 49.13
CA SER A 316 -19.57 22.75 50.35
C SER A 316 -18.24 22.00 50.29
N ILE A 317 -17.54 22.00 49.14
CA ILE A 317 -16.29 21.26 48.97
C ILE A 317 -15.15 21.97 49.71
N ASP A 318 -14.59 21.28 50.70
CA ASP A 318 -13.32 21.66 51.34
C ASP A 318 -12.19 20.78 50.78
N GLU A 319 -11.16 21.42 50.22
CA GLU A 319 -9.98 20.76 49.64
C GLU A 319 -9.23 19.88 50.64
N LYS A 320 -9.29 20.19 51.94
CA LYS A 320 -8.61 19.41 52.99
C LYS A 320 -9.16 18.00 53.10
N ASN A 321 -10.48 17.84 52.88
CA ASN A 321 -11.21 16.58 53.04
C ASN A 321 -11.28 15.74 51.76
N LEU A 322 -10.74 16.24 50.64
CA LEU A 322 -10.75 15.50 49.38
C LEU A 322 -9.68 14.39 49.36
N PRO A 323 -9.98 13.22 48.76
CA PRO A 323 -8.98 12.24 48.38
C PRO A 323 -7.86 12.87 47.56
N PHE A 324 -6.62 12.38 47.73
CA PHE A 324 -5.44 12.95 47.07
C PHE A 324 -5.57 13.03 45.54
N ALA A 325 -6.22 12.05 44.90
CA ALA A 325 -6.44 12.02 43.44
C ALA A 325 -7.38 13.14 42.91
N LEU A 326 -8.18 13.74 43.79
CA LEU A 326 -9.14 14.80 43.45
C LEU A 326 -8.64 16.20 43.83
N LYS A 327 -7.55 16.31 44.59
CA LYS A 327 -6.98 17.61 44.98
C LYS A 327 -6.43 18.33 43.75
N GLY A 328 -6.77 19.61 43.59
CA GLY A 328 -6.35 20.45 42.46
C GLY A 328 -7.17 20.27 41.17
N ARG A 329 -8.22 19.42 41.18
CA ARG A 329 -9.21 19.36 40.09
C ARG A 329 -10.28 20.42 40.27
N ASP A 330 -11.01 20.72 39.20
CA ASP A 330 -12.11 21.67 39.20
C ASP A 330 -13.21 21.27 40.21
N HIS A 331 -13.61 22.22 41.07
CA HIS A 331 -14.63 21.95 42.11
C HIS A 331 -15.99 21.61 41.50
N GLY A 332 -16.32 22.15 40.32
CA GLY A 332 -17.56 21.83 39.60
C GLY A 332 -17.59 20.37 39.15
N ALA A 333 -16.49 19.88 38.56
CA ALA A 333 -16.36 18.46 38.19
C ALA A 333 -16.48 17.52 39.40
N ILE A 334 -15.90 17.88 40.55
CA ILE A 334 -15.99 17.09 41.79
C ILE A 334 -17.43 17.08 42.32
N ALA A 335 -18.13 18.21 42.27
CA ALA A 335 -19.53 18.31 42.70
C ALA A 335 -20.45 17.44 41.84
N LEU A 336 -20.29 17.47 40.51
CA LEU A 336 -20.99 16.58 39.58
C LEU A 336 -20.77 15.11 39.91
N MET A 337 -19.51 14.73 40.17
CA MET A 337 -19.16 13.35 40.51
C MET A 337 -19.82 12.89 41.82
N LYS A 338 -19.83 13.74 42.86
CA LYS A 338 -20.51 13.43 44.13
C LYS A 338 -22.02 13.33 43.97
N TYR A 339 -22.61 14.22 43.18
CA TYR A 339 -24.05 14.18 42.90
C TYR A 339 -24.46 12.88 42.21
N ILE A 340 -23.73 12.51 41.14
CA ILE A 340 -23.98 11.28 40.40
C ILE A 340 -23.85 10.05 41.32
N GLU A 341 -22.83 10.01 42.18
CA GLU A 341 -22.65 8.90 43.14
C GLU A 341 -23.76 8.79 44.18
N SER A 342 -24.35 9.92 44.58
CA SER A 342 -25.51 9.93 45.49
C SER A 342 -26.84 9.67 44.80
N SER A 343 -26.87 9.73 43.46
CA SER A 343 -28.06 9.50 42.65
C SER A 343 -28.16 8.03 42.23
N ASP A 344 -29.38 7.53 42.02
CA ASP A 344 -29.63 6.18 41.51
C ASP A 344 -29.57 6.12 39.96
N LEU A 345 -28.79 7.03 39.35
CA LEU A 345 -28.67 7.14 37.89
C LEU A 345 -27.62 6.16 37.37
N TYR A 346 -28.03 5.31 36.42
CA TYR A 346 -27.14 4.35 35.78
C TYR A 346 -26.94 4.66 34.29
N ASP A 347 -25.72 5.03 33.92
CA ASP A 347 -25.26 5.02 32.53
C ASP A 347 -23.84 4.44 32.46
N PRO A 348 -23.60 3.37 31.68
CA PRO A 348 -22.32 2.66 31.69
C PRO A 348 -21.14 3.50 31.17
N VAL A 349 -21.40 4.50 30.32
CA VAL A 349 -20.36 5.41 29.81
C VAL A 349 -20.05 6.46 30.87
N LEU A 350 -21.07 6.98 31.55
CA LEU A 350 -20.91 7.92 32.67
C LEU A 350 -20.11 7.29 33.79
N ASP A 351 -20.43 6.05 34.18
CA ASP A 351 -19.68 5.29 35.18
C ASP A 351 -18.24 5.05 34.75
N GLY A 352 -18.02 4.75 33.46
CA GLY A 352 -16.69 4.60 32.88
C GLY A 352 -15.87 5.90 32.96
N LEU A 353 -16.46 7.04 32.61
CA LEU A 353 -15.83 8.35 32.67
C LEU A 353 -15.59 8.79 34.12
N MET A 354 -16.53 8.53 35.02
CA MET A 354 -16.40 8.80 36.45
C MET A 354 -15.29 7.95 37.06
N GLY A 355 -15.19 6.67 36.69
CA GLY A 355 -14.07 5.80 37.05
C GLY A 355 -12.73 6.37 36.56
N ALA A 356 -12.69 6.83 35.30
CA ALA A 356 -11.52 7.48 34.73
C ALA A 356 -11.13 8.77 35.48
N PHE A 357 -12.11 9.59 35.86
CA PHE A 357 -11.91 10.82 36.63
C PHE A 357 -11.39 10.55 38.06
N ARG A 358 -11.80 9.45 38.68
CA ARG A 358 -11.36 9.05 40.03
C ARG A 358 -9.95 8.46 40.08
N TYR A 359 -9.43 7.98 38.96
CA TYR A 359 -8.12 7.36 38.93
C TYR A 359 -7.01 8.35 39.34
N ASP A 360 -5.99 7.80 39.98
CA ASP A 360 -4.84 8.55 40.44
C ASP A 360 -3.91 8.90 39.27
N LYS A 361 -2.97 9.83 39.53
CA LYS A 361 -1.99 10.27 38.54
C LYS A 361 -1.20 9.08 37.94
N THR A 362 -0.86 8.09 38.76
CA THR A 362 -0.11 6.89 38.35
C THR A 362 -0.83 6.07 37.28
N TYR A 363 -2.17 6.00 37.32
CA TYR A 363 -2.95 5.33 36.29
C TYR A 363 -2.87 6.07 34.96
N PHE A 364 -3.03 7.41 34.99
CA PHE A 364 -2.90 8.23 33.78
C PHE A 364 -1.49 8.18 33.21
N ASP A 365 -0.45 8.19 34.06
CA ASP A 365 0.94 8.06 33.61
C ASP A 365 1.17 6.76 32.80
N LYS A 366 0.44 5.66 33.11
CA LYS A 366 0.51 4.40 32.34
C LYS A 366 -0.20 4.47 30.99
N ILE A 367 -1.35 5.15 30.94
CA ILE A 367 -2.08 5.37 29.68
C ILE A 367 -1.32 6.33 28.79
N VAL A 368 -0.87 7.45 29.35
CA VAL A 368 -0.10 8.47 28.64
C VAL A 368 1.20 7.87 28.13
N SER A 369 1.97 7.14 28.95
CA SER A 369 3.22 6.54 28.49
C SER A 369 3.07 5.49 27.39
N SER A 370 1.90 4.86 27.25
CA SER A 370 1.65 3.85 26.20
C SER A 370 0.99 4.44 24.95
N LEU A 371 -0.06 5.23 25.10
CA LEU A 371 -0.87 5.75 23.99
C LEU A 371 -0.45 7.13 23.50
N ALA A 372 0.04 8.01 24.38
CA ALA A 372 0.34 9.39 23.99
C ALA A 372 1.46 9.46 22.93
N PRO A 373 2.57 8.71 23.01
CA PRO A 373 3.61 8.77 21.96
C PRO A 373 3.07 8.43 20.57
N LEU A 374 2.23 7.39 20.48
CA LEU A 374 1.63 6.97 19.22
C LEU A 374 0.67 8.04 18.67
N LEU A 375 -0.21 8.55 19.52
CA LEU A 375 -1.16 9.58 19.10
C LEU A 375 -0.47 10.90 18.78
N GLU A 376 0.55 11.31 19.54
CA GLU A 376 1.38 12.46 19.23
C GLU A 376 2.01 12.33 17.85
N GLN A 377 2.58 11.17 17.49
CA GLN A 377 3.09 10.93 16.14
C GLN A 377 2.00 11.06 15.07
N LEU A 378 0.84 10.42 15.26
CA LEU A 378 -0.28 10.45 14.31
C LEU A 378 -0.98 11.83 14.21
N THR A 379 -0.83 12.66 15.23
CA THR A 379 -1.42 14.01 15.31
C THR A 379 -0.40 15.12 15.12
N SER A 380 0.85 14.77 14.80
CA SER A 380 1.91 15.74 14.58
C SER A 380 1.93 16.27 13.15
N GLY A 381 2.26 17.55 13.03
CA GLY A 381 2.51 18.21 11.75
C GLY A 381 1.34 18.10 10.77
N ARG A 382 1.69 17.95 9.49
CA ARG A 382 0.72 17.94 8.39
C ARG A 382 0.04 16.59 8.17
N THR A 383 0.52 15.53 8.83
CA THR A 383 -0.12 14.22 8.82
C THR A 383 -1.48 14.25 9.52
N ALA A 384 -1.60 15.05 10.59
CA ALA A 384 -2.86 15.24 11.30
C ALA A 384 -3.97 15.77 10.38
N GLU A 385 -3.65 16.71 9.48
CA GLU A 385 -4.59 17.25 8.50
C GLU A 385 -5.17 16.15 7.58
N LEU A 386 -4.38 15.12 7.30
CA LEU A 386 -4.78 14.01 6.44
C LEU A 386 -5.66 12.99 7.19
N LEU A 387 -5.37 12.76 8.48
CA LEU A 387 -6.03 11.73 9.30
C LEU A 387 -7.22 12.25 10.11
N ALA A 388 -7.33 13.56 10.29
CA ALA A 388 -8.41 14.22 11.01
C ALA A 388 -8.95 15.39 10.18
N PRO A 389 -9.60 15.12 9.03
CA PRO A 389 -10.13 16.16 8.17
C PRO A 389 -11.19 17.02 8.87
N GLU A 390 -11.11 18.33 8.64
CA GLU A 390 -12.19 19.26 8.99
C GLU A 390 -13.30 19.19 7.94
N TYR A 391 -14.41 18.55 8.29
CA TYR A 391 -15.53 18.28 7.36
C TYR A 391 -16.28 19.54 6.89
N TYR A 392 -16.16 20.64 7.63
CA TYR A 392 -16.88 21.90 7.35
C TYR A 392 -15.96 22.99 6.78
N ASP A 393 -14.67 22.69 6.59
CA ASP A 393 -13.75 23.61 5.98
C ASP A 393 -13.95 23.63 4.46
N LEU A 394 -14.53 24.73 3.97
CA LEU A 394 -14.77 24.97 2.54
C LEU A 394 -13.52 25.49 1.80
N SER A 395 -12.48 25.89 2.53
CA SER A 395 -11.24 26.39 1.94
C SER A 395 -10.31 25.27 1.47
N ASP A 396 -10.41 24.09 2.09
CA ASP A 396 -9.62 22.92 1.71
C ASP A 396 -10.32 22.10 0.60
N HIS A 397 -9.81 22.26 -0.63
CA HIS A 397 -10.31 21.56 -1.81
C HIS A 397 -9.87 20.08 -1.90
N ARG A 398 -9.01 19.59 -1.00
CA ARG A 398 -8.56 18.18 -1.01
C ARG A 398 -9.75 17.27 -0.71
N PRO A 399 -9.97 16.20 -1.47
CA PRO A 399 -11.13 15.33 -1.26
C PRO A 399 -11.03 14.59 0.07
N ILE A 400 -12.17 14.44 0.76
CA ILE A 400 -12.31 13.52 1.88
C ILE A 400 -12.95 12.23 1.36
N PHE A 401 -12.43 11.07 1.73
CA PHE A 401 -13.02 9.80 1.36
C PHE A 401 -13.27 8.90 2.58
N ASP A 402 -14.20 7.98 2.38
CA ASP A 402 -14.53 6.91 3.31
C ASP A 402 -14.59 5.58 2.52
N TRP A 403 -14.32 4.47 3.20
CA TRP A 403 -14.16 3.18 2.53
C TRP A 403 -15.48 2.68 1.93
N LYS A 404 -16.62 3.02 2.53
CA LYS A 404 -17.93 2.66 2.03
C LYS A 404 -18.20 3.34 0.68
N SER A 405 -17.93 4.63 0.57
CA SER A 405 -18.02 5.43 -0.66
C SER A 405 -17.06 4.92 -1.73
N VAL A 406 -15.83 4.56 -1.36
CA VAL A 406 -14.83 3.98 -2.28
C VAL A 406 -15.37 2.69 -2.89
N ILE A 407 -15.94 1.78 -2.08
CA ILE A 407 -16.49 0.52 -2.55
C ILE A 407 -17.72 0.74 -3.42
N GLN A 408 -18.68 1.56 -2.97
CA GLN A 408 -19.92 1.84 -3.69
C GLN A 408 -19.69 2.48 -5.07
N ARG A 409 -18.73 3.41 -5.15
CA ARG A 409 -18.40 4.13 -6.39
C ARG A 409 -17.45 3.34 -7.29
N LYS A 410 -17.00 2.16 -6.85
CA LYS A 410 -15.90 1.44 -7.49
C LYS A 410 -14.74 2.40 -7.76
N ALA A 411 -14.31 3.12 -6.72
CA ALA A 411 -13.19 4.06 -6.84
C ALA A 411 -11.84 3.31 -6.86
N VAL A 412 -10.80 4.04 -7.24
CA VAL A 412 -9.40 3.62 -7.14
C VAL A 412 -8.74 4.43 -6.03
N VAL A 413 -8.02 3.78 -5.13
CA VAL A 413 -7.30 4.45 -4.05
C VAL A 413 -5.83 4.08 -4.13
N TYR A 414 -4.97 5.09 -4.16
CA TYR A 414 -3.53 4.93 -3.97
C TYR A 414 -3.15 5.44 -2.58
N VAL A 415 -2.43 4.61 -1.81
CA VAL A 415 -1.97 4.90 -0.45
C VAL A 415 -0.44 4.84 -0.44
N GLY A 416 0.22 6.00 -0.40
CA GLY A 416 1.66 6.13 -0.21
C GLY A 416 2.00 6.38 1.26
N LEU A 417 2.60 5.40 1.92
CA LEU A 417 2.88 5.47 3.37
C LEU A 417 4.22 6.12 3.72
N ASP A 418 5.11 6.33 2.74
CA ASP A 418 6.41 6.97 2.94
C ASP A 418 7.22 6.38 4.13
N CYS A 419 7.16 5.05 4.29
CA CYS A 419 7.78 4.33 5.41
C CYS A 419 9.31 4.45 5.44
N LEU A 420 9.93 4.89 4.34
CA LEU A 420 11.36 5.17 4.29
C LEU A 420 11.73 6.44 5.06
N SER A 421 10.80 7.41 5.11
CA SER A 421 10.96 8.66 5.85
C SER A 421 10.48 8.50 7.29
N ASP A 422 9.32 7.87 7.49
CA ASP A 422 8.76 7.58 8.82
C ASP A 422 8.10 6.20 8.86
N ALA A 423 8.86 5.20 9.30
CA ALA A 423 8.38 3.83 9.40
C ALA A 423 7.31 3.63 10.48
N VAL A 424 7.30 4.48 11.52
CA VAL A 424 6.38 4.33 12.66
C VAL A 424 5.00 4.82 12.26
N VAL A 425 4.92 6.03 11.69
CA VAL A 425 3.67 6.59 11.18
C VAL A 425 3.15 5.75 10.01
N GLY A 426 4.03 5.33 9.10
CA GLY A 426 3.66 4.46 7.99
C GLY A 426 3.07 3.12 8.44
N GLY A 427 3.71 2.45 9.42
CA GLY A 427 3.24 1.15 9.94
C GLY A 427 2.03 1.24 10.87
N ALA A 428 1.77 2.40 11.47
CA ALA A 428 0.53 2.64 12.19
C ALA A 428 -0.67 2.78 11.24
N ILE A 429 -0.45 3.38 10.07
CA ILE A 429 -1.53 3.73 9.14
C ILE A 429 -1.86 2.60 8.15
N GLY A 430 -0.89 1.74 7.80
CA GLY A 430 -1.10 0.71 6.77
C GLY A 430 -0.27 -0.56 6.90
#